data_AF-A0AAN0JTK1-F1
#
_entry.id   AF-A0AAN0JTK1-F1
#
_cell.length_a   1.000
_cell.length_b   1.000
_cell.length_c   1.000
_cell.angle_alpha   90.00
_cell.angle_beta   90.00
_cell.angle_gamma   90.00
#
_symmetry.space_group_name_H-M   'P 1'
#
loop_
_entity.id
_entity.type
_entity.pdbx_description
1 polymer ?
#
loop_
_entity_poly.entity_id
_entity_poly.type
_entity_poly.pdbx_seq_one_letter_code
_entity_poly.pdbx_strand_id
1 'polypeptide(L)'
;MYAKSCGSVSSVSGEGEFLHELEEKIEVARIQLSILQGIQSLHHSQHTQQAITELNSKLMDVSQLYGDFADPFNLSECKLSIVHCAGHFDVTLIESLWSEIIEQELQSTLGNDRNTRMQSMRDRLLRLGKLYSRNDSYFPTAYLIKLLEQHSCQLGGILSSFRTYFIKWVCLTPPYSHSTTTSLKKRIHFGVQ
;
A
#
# COMPACT_ATOMS: atom_id res chain seq x y z
N MET A 1 -23.16 -54.07 5.85
CA MET A 1 -22.29 -53.85 4.68
C MET A 1 -22.94 -52.76 3.84
N TYR A 2 -22.45 -51.53 3.87
CA TYR A 2 -22.94 -50.47 2.99
C TYR A 2 -21.93 -50.24 1.87
N ALA A 3 -22.48 -50.18 0.66
CA ALA A 3 -21.78 -50.29 -0.61
C ALA A 3 -20.80 -49.15 -0.85
N LYS A 4 -19.67 -49.50 -1.47
CA LYS A 4 -18.73 -48.58 -2.12
C LYS A 4 -19.47 -47.83 -3.24
N SER A 5 -19.39 -46.50 -3.24
CA SER A 5 -19.64 -45.70 -4.45
C SER A 5 -18.31 -45.27 -5.03
N CYS A 6 -18.02 -45.80 -6.21
CA CYS A 6 -16.95 -45.37 -7.10
C CYS A 6 -17.56 -44.32 -8.04
N GLY A 7 -17.00 -43.11 -8.01
CA GLY A 7 -17.31 -42.05 -8.98
C GLY A 7 -16.02 -41.34 -9.35
N SER A 8 -15.28 -41.89 -10.30
CA SER A 8 -14.12 -41.26 -10.92
C SER A 8 -14.57 -40.54 -12.18
N VAL A 9 -14.70 -39.21 -12.16
CA VAL A 9 -14.70 -38.40 -13.40
C VAL A 9 -14.22 -36.96 -13.08
N SER A 10 -12.95 -36.70 -13.41
CA SER A 10 -12.37 -35.42 -13.87
C SER A 10 -13.03 -34.10 -13.43
N SER A 11 -12.55 -33.49 -12.35
CA SER A 11 -12.91 -32.10 -11.96
C SER A 11 -11.72 -31.23 -11.54
N VAL A 12 -10.47 -31.61 -11.86
CA VAL A 12 -9.27 -30.85 -11.47
C VAL A 12 -9.27 -29.43 -12.07
N SER A 13 -9.94 -29.21 -13.22
CA SER A 13 -10.03 -27.89 -13.85
C SER A 13 -11.07 -26.96 -13.20
N GLY A 14 -12.20 -27.49 -12.70
CA GLY A 14 -13.28 -26.68 -12.12
C GLY A 14 -13.02 -26.25 -10.67
N GLU A 15 -12.29 -27.08 -9.90
CA GLU A 15 -11.89 -26.73 -8.53
C GLU A 15 -10.86 -25.60 -8.50
N GLY A 16 -9.95 -25.53 -9.47
CA GLY A 16 -8.95 -24.46 -9.56
C GLY A 16 -9.54 -23.11 -9.95
N GLU A 17 -10.51 -23.09 -10.87
CA GLU A 17 -11.20 -21.87 -11.30
C GLU A 17 -12.06 -21.29 -10.17
N PHE A 18 -12.79 -22.14 -9.45
CA PHE A 18 -13.55 -21.72 -8.27
C PHE A 18 -12.65 -21.20 -7.13
N LEU A 19 -11.51 -21.86 -6.89
CA LEU A 19 -10.54 -21.41 -5.88
C LEU A 19 -9.98 -20.03 -6.24
N HIS A 20 -9.67 -19.80 -7.51
CA HIS A 20 -9.19 -18.52 -7.99
C HIS A 20 -10.25 -17.42 -7.84
N GLU A 21 -11.50 -17.68 -8.23
CA GLU A 21 -12.61 -16.74 -8.05
C GLU A 21 -12.82 -16.41 -6.56
N LEU A 22 -12.67 -17.40 -5.67
CA LEU A 22 -12.77 -17.19 -4.23
C LEU A 22 -11.60 -16.35 -3.70
N GLU A 23 -10.38 -16.59 -4.17
CA GLU A 23 -9.19 -15.80 -3.83
C GLU A 23 -9.35 -14.33 -4.25
N GLU A 24 -9.84 -14.09 -5.46
CA GLU A 24 -10.13 -12.73 -5.94
C GLU A 24 -11.17 -12.04 -5.05
N LYS A 25 -12.28 -12.71 -4.72
CA LYS A 25 -13.31 -12.15 -3.83
C LYS A 25 -12.79 -11.88 -2.42
N ILE A 26 -11.88 -12.71 -1.91
CA ILE A 26 -11.22 -12.47 -0.62
C ILE A 26 -10.35 -11.22 -0.69
N GLU A 27 -9.60 -11.01 -1.77
CA GLU A 27 -8.75 -9.83 -1.92
C GLU A 27 -9.59 -8.55 -1.99
N VAL A 28 -10.68 -8.56 -2.75
CA VAL A 28 -11.64 -7.46 -2.80
C VAL A 28 -12.24 -7.18 -1.42
N ALA A 29 -12.63 -8.23 -0.68
CA ALA A 29 -13.17 -8.08 0.67
C ALA A 29 -12.15 -7.48 1.65
N ARG A 30 -10.86 -7.82 1.52
CA ARG A 30 -9.78 -7.22 2.32
C ARG A 30 -9.61 -5.74 2.04
N ILE A 31 -9.67 -5.34 0.77
CA ILE A 31 -9.63 -3.93 0.37
C ILE A 31 -10.84 -3.18 0.93
N GLN A 32 -12.03 -3.75 0.77
CA GLN A 32 -13.27 -3.18 1.29
C GLN A 32 -13.22 -2.98 2.81
N LEU A 33 -12.68 -3.95 3.55
CA LEU A 33 -12.45 -3.82 4.99
C LEU A 33 -11.44 -2.72 5.32
N SER A 34 -10.36 -2.58 4.55
CA SER A 34 -9.37 -1.51 4.73
C SER A 34 -9.99 -0.13 4.51
N ILE A 35 -10.84 0.03 3.49
CA ILE A 35 -11.58 1.27 3.23
C ILE A 35 -12.51 1.58 4.40
N LEU A 36 -13.27 0.57 4.86
CA LEU A 36 -14.18 0.72 5.98
C LEU A 36 -13.45 1.18 7.24
N GLN A 37 -12.30 0.58 7.56
CA GLN A 37 -11.45 1.01 8.68
C GLN A 37 -10.92 2.44 8.48
N GLY A 38 -10.54 2.79 7.26
CA GLY A 38 -10.13 4.14 6.89
C GLY A 38 -11.24 5.17 7.16
N ILE A 39 -12.45 4.92 6.66
CA ILE A 39 -13.62 5.80 6.87
C ILE A 39 -13.98 5.91 8.35
N GLN A 40 -13.93 4.79 9.10
CA GLN A 40 -14.19 4.79 10.54
C GLN A 40 -13.21 5.63 11.35
N SER A 41 -11.98 5.78 10.86
CA SER A 41 -10.96 6.62 11.51
C SER A 41 -11.17 8.13 11.28
N LEU A 42 -12.02 8.50 10.32
CA LEU A 42 -12.36 9.90 10.02
C LEU A 42 -13.43 10.44 10.97
N HIS A 43 -13.63 11.75 10.94
CA HIS A 43 -14.68 12.41 11.73
C HIS A 43 -16.07 11.83 11.43
N HIS A 44 -16.79 11.51 12.50
CA HIS A 44 -18.12 10.92 12.42
C HIS A 44 -19.11 11.92 11.81
N SER A 45 -19.51 11.67 10.57
CA SER A 45 -20.50 12.43 9.81
C SER A 45 -21.59 11.50 9.27
N GLN A 46 -22.74 12.07 8.91
CA GLN A 46 -23.82 11.30 8.28
C GLN A 46 -23.34 10.64 6.98
N HIS A 47 -22.47 11.32 6.22
CA HIS A 47 -21.87 10.80 4.99
C HIS A 47 -20.98 9.57 5.26
N THR A 48 -20.13 9.62 6.29
CA THR A 48 -19.30 8.45 6.68
C THR A 48 -20.14 7.26 7.14
N GLN A 49 -21.27 7.49 7.82
CA GLN A 49 -22.16 6.42 8.29
C GLN A 49 -22.90 5.74 7.14
N GLN A 50 -23.36 6.52 6.16
CA GLN A 50 -23.97 5.97 4.95
C GLN A 50 -22.98 5.10 4.17
N ALA A 51 -21.75 5.59 3.98
CA ALA A 51 -20.70 4.84 3.30
C ALA A 51 -20.36 3.52 4.01
N ILE A 52 -20.24 3.52 5.35
CA ILE A 52 -20.01 2.30 6.14
C ILE A 52 -21.17 1.31 5.99
N THR A 53 -22.42 1.80 5.98
CA THR A 53 -23.60 0.94 5.82
C THR A 53 -23.60 0.28 4.45
N GLU A 54 -23.29 1.05 3.42
CA GLU A 54 -23.24 0.57 2.03
C GLU A 54 -22.12 -0.46 1.83
N LEU A 55 -20.92 -0.18 2.33
CA LEU A 55 -19.78 -1.11 2.31
C LEU A 55 -20.04 -2.41 3.07
N ASN A 56 -20.90 -2.41 4.09
CA ASN A 56 -21.27 -3.66 4.79
C ASN A 56 -22.41 -4.43 4.12
N SER A 57 -23.13 -3.80 3.19
CA SER A 57 -24.35 -4.39 2.60
C SER A 57 -24.06 -5.41 1.50
N LYS A 58 -22.97 -5.21 0.75
CA LYS A 58 -22.58 -6.07 -0.38
C LYS A 58 -21.08 -6.00 -0.64
N LEU A 59 -20.53 -7.04 -1.27
CA LEU A 59 -19.20 -6.97 -1.86
C LEU A 59 -19.27 -6.11 -3.13
N MET A 60 -18.44 -5.07 -3.20
CA MET A 60 -18.41 -4.13 -4.32
C MET A 60 -17.24 -4.41 -5.26
N ASP A 61 -17.35 -3.93 -6.49
CA ASP A 61 -16.24 -4.03 -7.44
C ASP A 61 -15.11 -3.06 -7.09
N VAL A 62 -13.88 -3.42 -7.42
CA VAL A 62 -12.68 -2.58 -7.14
C VAL A 62 -12.78 -1.18 -7.75
N SER A 63 -13.46 -1.02 -8.88
CA SER A 63 -13.71 0.29 -9.50
C SER A 63 -14.69 1.14 -8.69
N GLN A 64 -15.74 0.53 -8.13
CA GLN A 64 -16.68 1.20 -7.23
C GLN A 64 -15.99 1.58 -5.92
N LEU A 65 -15.24 0.65 -5.33
CA LEU A 65 -14.43 0.91 -4.14
C LEU A 65 -13.45 2.09 -4.35
N TYR A 66 -12.92 2.25 -5.56
CA TYR A 66 -12.06 3.39 -5.90
C TYR A 66 -12.84 4.70 -6.00
N GLY A 67 -13.81 4.76 -6.90
CA GLY A 67 -14.50 6.01 -7.28
C GLY A 67 -15.51 6.51 -6.24
N ASP A 68 -16.22 5.60 -5.59
CA ASP A 68 -17.32 5.96 -4.70
C ASP A 68 -16.85 6.12 -3.24
N PHE A 69 -15.68 5.53 -2.89
CA PHE A 69 -15.18 5.52 -1.51
C PHE A 69 -13.72 5.99 -1.38
N ALA A 70 -12.76 5.32 -2.01
CA ALA A 70 -11.35 5.63 -1.77
C ALA A 70 -10.98 7.06 -2.21
N ASP A 71 -11.52 7.54 -3.32
CA ASP A 71 -11.31 8.91 -3.81
C ASP A 71 -12.03 9.98 -2.98
N PRO A 72 -13.35 9.89 -2.73
CA PRO A 72 -14.07 10.89 -1.95
C PRO A 72 -13.59 11.03 -0.50
N PHE A 73 -13.14 9.93 0.12
CA PHE A 73 -12.60 9.93 1.49
C PHE A 73 -11.09 10.15 1.55
N ASN A 74 -10.43 10.38 0.41
CA ASN A 74 -9.00 10.63 0.29
C ASN A 74 -8.12 9.53 0.93
N LEU A 75 -8.50 8.26 0.74
CA LEU A 75 -7.82 7.11 1.33
C LEU A 75 -6.71 6.58 0.41
N SER A 76 -5.60 7.31 0.33
CA SER A 76 -4.52 7.07 -0.66
C SER A 76 -3.88 5.68 -0.53
N GLU A 77 -3.81 5.11 0.67
CA GLU A 77 -3.37 3.70 0.84
C GLU A 77 -4.34 2.70 0.22
N CYS A 78 -5.64 2.91 0.42
CA CYS A 78 -6.67 2.04 -0.14
C CYS A 78 -6.69 2.15 -1.67
N LYS A 79 -6.53 3.36 -2.21
CA LYS A 79 -6.33 3.58 -3.65
C LYS A 79 -5.16 2.76 -4.18
N LEU A 80 -4.01 2.78 -3.50
CA LEU A 80 -2.83 2.00 -3.90
C LEU A 80 -3.08 0.48 -3.84
N SER A 81 -3.79 -0.01 -2.83
CA SER A 81 -4.17 -1.43 -2.73
C SER A 81 -5.12 -1.85 -3.84
N ILE A 82 -6.08 -1.00 -4.21
CA ILE A 82 -6.98 -1.23 -5.35
C ILE A 82 -6.20 -1.31 -6.65
N VAL A 83 -5.31 -0.35 -6.90
CA VAL A 83 -4.50 -0.30 -8.14
C VAL A 83 -3.61 -1.54 -8.24
N HIS A 84 -3.03 -1.99 -7.12
CA HIS A 84 -2.27 -3.23 -7.03
C HIS A 84 -3.12 -4.48 -7.33
N CYS A 85 -4.31 -4.58 -6.73
CA CYS A 85 -5.23 -5.71 -6.95
C CYS A 85 -5.75 -5.76 -8.39
N ALA A 86 -6.01 -4.60 -9.00
CA ALA A 86 -6.50 -4.52 -10.36
C ALA A 86 -5.39 -4.72 -11.41
N GLY A 87 -4.12 -4.84 -10.99
CA GLY A 87 -2.97 -5.01 -11.88
C GLY A 87 -2.67 -3.78 -12.76
N HIS A 88 -3.27 -2.63 -12.45
CA HIS A 88 -3.08 -1.40 -13.21
C HIS A 88 -1.76 -0.74 -12.84
N PHE A 89 -0.76 -0.88 -13.71
CA PHE A 89 0.53 -0.24 -13.51
C PHE A 89 0.61 1.11 -14.25
N ASP A 90 0.43 2.20 -13.52
CA ASP A 90 0.72 3.55 -13.97
C ASP A 90 1.69 4.21 -12.98
N VAL A 91 2.92 4.45 -13.43
CA VAL A 91 4.00 5.04 -12.62
C VAL A 91 3.58 6.40 -12.07
N THR A 92 2.92 7.23 -12.88
CA THR A 92 2.53 8.58 -12.47
C THR A 92 1.46 8.56 -11.39
N LEU A 93 0.48 7.66 -11.52
CA LEU A 93 -0.54 7.43 -10.50
C LEU A 93 0.06 6.85 -9.21
N ILE A 94 0.95 5.87 -9.31
CA ILE A 94 1.59 5.27 -8.15
C ILE A 94 2.43 6.33 -7.41
N GLU A 95 3.24 7.11 -8.13
CA GLU A 95 4.03 8.20 -7.54
C GLU A 95 3.14 9.26 -6.88
N SER A 96 2.01 9.65 -7.50
CA SER A 96 1.09 10.62 -6.90
C SER A 96 0.43 10.09 -5.63
N LEU A 97 -0.02 8.82 -5.63
CA LEU A 97 -0.58 8.18 -4.44
C LEU A 97 0.43 8.10 -3.30
N TRP A 98 1.70 7.78 -3.61
CA TRP A 98 2.77 7.80 -2.60
C TRP A 98 3.05 9.19 -2.05
N SER A 99 2.99 10.22 -2.89
CA SER A 99 3.05 11.62 -2.45
C SER A 99 1.94 11.97 -1.49
N GLU A 100 0.70 11.59 -1.80
CA GLU A 100 -0.44 11.81 -0.90
C GLU A 100 -0.27 11.07 0.44
N ILE A 101 0.16 9.80 0.42
CA ILE A 101 0.38 9.00 1.65
C ILE A 101 1.40 9.68 2.56
N ILE A 102 2.52 10.13 1.99
CA ILE A 102 3.59 10.78 2.76
C ILE A 102 3.13 12.12 3.31
N GLU A 103 2.43 12.92 2.51
CA GLU A 103 1.91 14.22 2.94
C GLU A 103 0.87 14.03 4.06
N GLN A 104 -0.07 13.10 3.91
CA GLN A 104 -1.06 12.79 4.95
C GLN A 104 -0.41 12.37 6.27
N GLU A 105 0.64 11.56 6.23
CA GLU A 105 1.39 11.14 7.42
C GLU A 105 2.20 12.31 8.03
N LEU A 106 2.73 13.21 7.19
CA LEU A 106 3.39 14.43 7.66
C LEU A 106 2.41 15.34 8.39
N GLN A 107 1.20 15.50 7.84
CA GLN A 107 0.11 16.32 8.35
C GLN A 107 -0.48 15.74 9.63
N SER A 108 -0.75 14.42 9.68
CA SER A 108 -1.32 13.74 10.86
C SER A 108 -0.40 13.81 12.09
N THR A 109 0.91 13.94 11.84
CA THR A 109 1.91 14.04 12.88
C THR A 109 2.37 15.47 13.18
N LEU A 110 1.72 16.49 12.59
CA LEU A 110 1.94 17.89 12.94
C LEU A 110 1.54 18.13 14.39
N GLY A 111 2.51 18.52 15.21
CA GLY A 111 2.35 18.72 16.66
C GLY A 111 3.03 17.66 17.52
N ASN A 112 3.40 16.51 16.95
CA ASN A 112 4.20 15.50 17.65
C ASN A 112 5.69 15.88 17.68
N ASP A 113 6.43 15.32 18.65
CA ASP A 113 7.87 15.49 18.70
C ASP A 113 8.56 14.83 17.50
N ARG A 114 9.74 15.35 17.16
CA ARG A 114 10.52 14.93 16.00
C ARG A 114 10.73 13.42 15.92
N ASN A 115 11.01 12.76 17.04
CA ASN A 115 11.32 11.32 17.04
C ASN A 115 10.07 10.50 16.79
N THR A 116 8.94 10.87 17.40
CA THR A 116 7.64 10.24 17.17
C THR A 116 7.19 10.38 15.71
N ARG A 117 7.37 11.57 15.12
CA ARG A 117 7.08 11.80 13.68
C ARG A 117 7.90 10.87 12.79
N MET A 118 9.20 10.77 13.06
CA MET A 118 10.10 9.88 12.31
C MET A 118 9.72 8.41 12.47
N GLN A 119 9.36 7.98 13.67
CA GLN A 119 8.99 6.61 13.95
C GLN A 119 7.67 6.24 13.25
N SER A 120 6.66 7.11 13.30
CA SER A 120 5.38 6.90 12.63
C SER A 120 5.55 6.77 11.11
N MET A 121 6.30 7.70 10.50
CA MET A 121 6.64 7.64 9.08
C MET A 121 7.39 6.36 8.72
N ARG A 122 8.39 5.99 9.52
CA ARG A 122 9.15 4.74 9.33
C ARG A 122 8.21 3.55 9.38
N ASP A 123 7.42 3.40 10.43
CA ASP A 123 6.55 2.24 10.62
C ASP A 123 5.53 2.12 9.49
N ARG A 124 5.02 3.24 8.98
CA ARG A 124 4.12 3.27 7.83
C ARG A 124 4.80 2.79 6.54
N LEU A 125 5.98 3.32 6.22
CA LEU A 125 6.78 2.87 5.08
C LEU A 125 7.21 1.40 5.20
N LEU A 126 7.53 0.93 6.41
CA LEU A 126 7.87 -0.47 6.67
C LEU A 126 6.68 -1.39 6.41
N ARG A 127 5.48 -1.00 6.85
CA ARG A 127 4.25 -1.78 6.62
C ARG A 127 3.93 -1.88 5.13
N LEU A 128 3.89 -0.74 4.43
CA LEU A 128 3.58 -0.72 3.00
C LEU A 128 4.69 -1.37 2.17
N GLY A 129 5.96 -1.14 2.52
CA GLY A 129 7.10 -1.77 1.87
C GLY A 129 7.09 -3.29 1.98
N LYS A 130 6.63 -3.87 3.11
CA LYS A 130 6.43 -5.32 3.23
C LYS A 130 5.31 -5.82 2.33
N LEU A 131 4.20 -5.08 2.24
CA LEU A 131 3.03 -5.45 1.45
C LEU A 131 3.34 -5.46 -0.06
N TYR A 132 4.04 -4.44 -0.54
CA TYR A 132 4.36 -4.27 -1.95
C TYR A 132 5.75 -4.79 -2.35
N SER A 133 6.54 -5.34 -1.42
CA SER A 133 7.90 -5.83 -1.71
C SER A 133 7.98 -6.93 -2.75
N ARG A 134 6.90 -7.69 -2.96
CA ARG A 134 6.84 -8.70 -4.02
C ARG A 134 6.75 -8.10 -5.43
N ASN A 135 6.40 -6.82 -5.54
CA ASN A 135 6.10 -6.19 -6.81
C ASN A 135 6.76 -4.79 -6.85
N ASP A 136 8.03 -4.77 -7.28
CA ASP A 136 8.89 -3.58 -7.35
C ASP A 136 8.23 -2.38 -8.05
N SER A 137 7.30 -2.66 -8.96
CA SER A 137 6.49 -1.68 -9.69
C SER A 137 5.62 -0.80 -8.77
N TYR A 138 5.12 -1.33 -7.65
CA TYR A 138 4.21 -0.60 -6.75
C TYR A 138 4.93 0.09 -5.59
N PHE A 139 6.24 -0.15 -5.43
CA PHE A 139 7.08 0.47 -4.42
C PHE A 139 8.22 1.27 -5.08
N PRO A 140 7.96 2.50 -5.57
CA PRO A 140 8.92 3.30 -6.32
C PRO A 140 10.00 3.87 -5.40
N THR A 141 10.95 3.01 -5.01
CA THR A 141 11.98 3.27 -4.00
C THR A 141 12.76 4.54 -4.31
N ALA A 142 13.15 4.75 -5.58
CA ALA A 142 13.91 5.93 -6.00
C ALA A 142 13.12 7.23 -5.85
N TYR A 143 11.81 7.19 -6.14
CA TYR A 143 10.91 8.32 -5.97
C TYR A 143 10.69 8.62 -4.49
N LEU A 144 10.40 7.58 -3.69
CA LEU A 144 10.21 7.70 -2.24
C LEU A 144 11.42 8.30 -1.54
N ILE A 145 12.64 7.88 -1.90
CA ILE A 145 13.87 8.46 -1.35
C ILE A 145 13.95 9.96 -1.68
N LYS A 146 13.71 10.33 -2.95
CA LYS A 146 13.75 11.74 -3.39
C LYS A 146 12.70 12.58 -2.68
N LEU A 147 11.48 12.08 -2.58
CA LEU A 147 10.36 12.75 -1.94
C LEU A 147 10.64 12.98 -0.44
N LEU A 148 11.09 11.95 0.27
CA LEU A 148 11.45 12.06 1.68
C LEU A 148 12.64 12.99 1.91
N GLU A 149 13.60 13.04 0.98
CA GLU A 149 14.71 13.99 1.01
C GLU A 149 14.24 15.44 0.83
N GLN A 150 13.32 15.68 -0.12
CA GLN A 150 12.73 17.00 -0.32
C GLN A 150 12.00 17.50 0.95
N HIS A 151 11.18 16.66 1.56
CA HIS A 151 10.51 17.00 2.82
C HIS A 151 11.50 17.13 4.00
N SER A 152 12.59 16.37 4.03
CA SER A 152 13.67 16.50 5.02
C SER A 152 14.30 17.89 5.02
N CYS A 153 14.59 18.39 3.81
CA CYS A 153 15.19 19.71 3.60
C CYS A 153 14.22 20.82 4.02
N GLN A 154 12.94 20.69 3.70
CA GLN A 154 11.91 21.68 4.06
C GLN A 154 11.60 21.71 5.57
N LEU A 155 11.66 20.55 6.25
CA LEU A 155 11.33 20.42 7.67
C LEU A 155 12.54 20.54 8.61
N GLY A 156 13.68 21.06 8.14
CA GLY A 156 14.82 21.38 9.02
C GLY A 156 15.63 20.17 9.51
N GLY A 157 15.85 19.17 8.65
CA GLY A 157 16.80 18.09 8.93
C GLY A 157 16.26 16.95 9.79
N ILE A 158 14.95 16.89 10.03
CA ILE A 158 14.26 15.81 10.76
C ILE A 158 14.56 14.43 10.15
N LEU A 159 14.69 14.34 8.82
CA LEU A 159 14.91 13.07 8.11
C LEU A 159 16.36 12.89 7.63
N SER A 160 17.30 13.74 8.05
CA SER A 160 18.72 13.61 7.68
C SER A 160 19.31 12.27 8.12
N SER A 161 19.02 11.84 9.36
CA SER A 161 19.35 10.49 9.86
C SER A 161 18.54 9.40 9.14
N PHE A 162 17.30 9.71 8.74
CA PHE A 162 16.40 8.76 8.09
C PHE A 162 16.97 8.27 6.76
N ARG A 163 17.63 9.12 5.96
CA ARG A 163 18.28 8.72 4.69
C ARG A 163 19.24 7.55 4.89
N THR A 164 20.12 7.61 5.89
CA THR A 164 21.11 6.57 6.17
C THR A 164 20.46 5.28 6.67
N TYR A 165 19.47 5.39 7.56
CA TYR A 165 18.77 4.22 8.11
C TYR A 165 17.80 3.57 7.12
N PHE A 166 17.12 4.36 6.30
CA PHE A 166 16.16 3.89 5.31
C PHE A 166 16.87 3.23 4.12
N ILE A 167 17.95 3.84 3.60
CA ILE A 167 18.77 3.20 2.55
C ILE A 167 19.38 1.91 3.09
N LYS A 168 19.95 1.93 4.30
CA LYS A 168 20.49 0.72 4.93
C LYS A 168 19.40 -0.34 5.14
N TRP A 169 18.16 0.05 5.48
CA TRP A 169 17.04 -0.86 5.65
C TRP A 169 16.52 -1.44 4.32
N VAL A 170 16.25 -0.60 3.31
CA VAL A 170 15.89 -1.04 1.95
C VAL A 170 16.96 -1.98 1.40
N CYS A 171 18.24 -1.71 1.64
CA CYS A 171 19.33 -2.59 1.22
C CYS A 171 19.49 -3.87 2.04
N LEU A 172 18.96 -3.94 3.28
CA LEU A 172 19.07 -5.10 4.18
C LEU A 172 17.79 -5.95 4.28
N THR A 173 16.67 -5.49 3.74
CA THR A 173 15.44 -6.30 3.67
C THR A 173 15.36 -7.01 2.32
N PRO A 174 15.43 -8.36 2.27
CA PRO A 174 15.10 -9.11 1.06
C PRO A 174 13.61 -8.87 0.73
N PRO A 175 13.23 -8.52 -0.53
CA PRO A 175 13.79 -8.95 -1.82
C PRO A 175 14.54 -7.88 -2.64
N TYR A 176 14.75 -6.66 -2.13
CA TYR A 176 15.29 -5.52 -2.89
C TYR A 176 16.82 -5.59 -3.19
N SER A 177 17.45 -6.75 -2.99
CA SER A 177 18.91 -6.88 -2.95
C SER A 177 19.59 -6.93 -4.33
N HIS A 178 18.89 -7.28 -5.42
CA HIS A 178 19.56 -7.61 -6.68
C HIS A 178 19.51 -6.53 -7.79
N SER A 179 18.46 -5.72 -7.89
CA SER A 179 18.26 -4.81 -9.06
C SER A 179 18.49 -3.33 -8.73
N THR A 180 17.96 -2.86 -7.60
CA THR A 180 17.96 -1.45 -7.18
C THR A 180 19.30 -1.02 -6.55
N THR A 181 20.06 -1.97 -6.02
CA THR A 181 21.34 -1.77 -5.32
C THR A 181 22.44 -1.18 -6.22
N THR A 182 22.46 -1.51 -7.51
CA THR A 182 23.51 -1.01 -8.43
C THR A 182 23.27 0.45 -8.83
N SER A 183 22.00 0.84 -9.06
CA SER A 183 21.63 2.22 -9.38
C SER A 183 21.69 3.14 -8.16
N LEU A 184 21.28 2.68 -6.98
CA LEU A 184 21.35 3.45 -5.74
C LEU A 184 22.81 3.65 -5.27
N LYS A 185 23.68 2.64 -5.36
CA LYS A 185 25.11 2.81 -5.05
C LYS A 185 25.80 3.82 -5.96
N LYS A 186 25.51 3.82 -7.27
CA LYS A 186 26.05 4.81 -8.22
C LYS A 186 25.56 6.23 -7.90
N ARG A 187 24.29 6.41 -7.54
CA ARG A 187 23.69 7.73 -7.29
C ARG A 187 24.15 8.34 -5.95
N ILE A 188 24.45 7.52 -4.95
CA ILE A 188 25.05 7.98 -3.67
C ILE A 188 26.51 8.43 -3.87
N HIS A 189 27.26 7.75 -4.74
CA HIS A 189 28.65 8.13 -5.03
C HIS A 189 28.76 9.43 -5.85
N PHE A 190 27.73 9.81 -6.61
CA PHE A 190 27.66 11.03 -7.40
C PHE A 190 27.04 12.25 -6.69
N GLY A 191 26.41 12.06 -5.52
CA GLY A 191 25.78 13.13 -4.74
C GLY A 191 26.63 13.65 -3.57
N VAL A 192 27.89 13.23 -3.48
CA VAL A 192 28.89 13.72 -2.52
C VAL A 192 30.07 14.27 -3.30
N GLN A 193 29.85 15.39 -3.99
CA GLN A 193 30.91 16.27 -4.47
C GLN A 193 30.39 17.70 -4.56
#